data_AF-A0A0R1R083-F1
#
_entry.id   AF-A0A0R1R083-F1
#
_cell.length_a   1.000
_cell.length_b   1.000
_cell.length_c   1.000
_cell.angle_alpha   90.00
_cell.angle_beta   90.00
_cell.angle_gamma   90.00
#
_symmetry.space_group_name_H-M   'P 1'
#
loop_
_entity.id
_entity.type
_entity.pdbx_description
1 polymer ?
#
loop_
_entity_poly.entity_id
_entity_poly.type
_entity_poly.pdbx_seq_one_letter_code
_entity_poly.pdbx_strand_id
1 'polypeptide(L)'
;MGKLLISYQPHDPLAKAFQLQLQRRSADNWDYPAVEFHEQLTDLPATGRKQREQKRQAQRLIKQARQILIVISRDTWQSEWVDWEIATAIRYDKQLLAAKLDAANIVPLALISADPQWIDPFDPLALSQRHI
;
A
#
# COMPACT_ATOMS: atom_id res chain seq x y z
N MET A 1 11.30 15.29 3.39
CA MET A 1 11.14 13.87 3.78
C MET A 1 9.94 13.31 3.02
N GLY A 2 10.15 12.30 2.18
CA GLY A 2 9.08 11.66 1.42
C GLY A 2 8.23 10.79 2.34
N LYS A 3 6.91 10.97 2.31
CA LYS A 3 5.98 10.08 3.00
C LYS A 3 5.65 8.89 2.12
N LEU A 4 5.77 7.69 2.69
CA LEU A 4 5.39 6.43 2.08
C LEU A 4 4.05 5.98 2.65
N LEU A 5 3.03 5.87 1.81
CA LEU A 5 1.73 5.31 2.21
C LEU A 5 1.74 3.80 1.97
N ILE A 6 1.45 3.01 2.98
CA ILE A 6 1.41 1.55 2.91
C ILE A 6 -0.04 1.11 2.96
N SER A 7 -0.54 0.60 1.85
CA SER A 7 -1.87 0.01 1.73
C SER A 7 -1.78 -1.50 1.97
N TYR A 8 -2.47 -2.01 2.99
CA TYR A 8 -2.41 -3.43 3.38
C TYR A 8 -3.79 -3.96 3.81
N GLN A 9 -4.02 -5.28 3.68
CA GLN A 9 -5.25 -5.89 4.21
C GLN A 9 -5.12 -6.19 5.71
N PRO A 10 -6.00 -5.67 6.57
CA PRO A 10 -5.91 -5.89 8.02
C PRO A 10 -6.27 -7.33 8.44
N HIS A 11 -6.99 -8.06 7.59
CA HIS A 11 -7.43 -9.43 7.86
C HIS A 11 -6.36 -10.49 7.53
N ASP A 12 -5.29 -10.13 6.82
CA ASP A 12 -4.19 -11.05 6.53
C ASP A 12 -3.15 -11.01 7.67
N PRO A 13 -2.88 -12.14 8.36
CA PRO A 13 -1.87 -12.21 9.42
C PRO A 13 -0.46 -11.83 8.96
N LEU A 14 -0.08 -12.15 7.72
CA LEU A 14 1.23 -11.80 7.16
C LEU A 14 1.32 -10.30 6.90
N ALA A 15 0.25 -9.68 6.40
CA ALA A 15 0.20 -8.24 6.18
C ALA A 15 0.33 -7.48 7.51
N LYS A 16 -0.31 -7.98 8.57
CA LYS A 16 -0.18 -7.43 9.93
C LYS A 16 1.23 -7.61 10.49
N ALA A 17 1.85 -8.77 10.30
CA ALA A 17 3.23 -9.00 10.71
C ALA A 17 4.20 -8.05 9.98
N PHE A 18 4.01 -7.87 8.67
CA PHE A 18 4.80 -6.95 7.85
C PHE A 18 4.64 -5.49 8.32
N GLN A 19 3.41 -5.06 8.61
CA GLN A 19 3.10 -3.74 9.16
C GLN A 19 3.86 -3.48 10.48
N LEU A 20 3.84 -4.43 11.42
CA LEU A 20 4.56 -4.32 12.69
C LEU A 20 6.09 -4.26 12.50
N GLN A 21 6.62 -5.05 11.55
CA GLN A 21 8.05 -5.00 11.24
C GLN A 21 8.47 -3.65 10.67
N LEU A 22 7.70 -3.10 9.73
CA LEU A 22 7.99 -1.78 9.16
C LEU A 22 7.85 -0.66 10.18
N GLN A 23 6.86 -0.73 11.06
CA GLN A 23 6.68 0.27 12.11
C GLN A 23 7.86 0.27 13.10
N ARG A 24 8.39 -0.90 13.45
CA ARG A 24 9.60 -0.98 14.29
C ARG A 24 10.82 -0.44 13.56
N ARG A 25 11.02 -0.84 12.30
CA ARG A 25 12.17 -0.39 11.50
C ARG A 25 12.16 1.12 11.25
N SER A 26 11.01 1.72 10.97
CA SER A 26 10.92 3.17 10.77
C SER A 26 11.13 3.97 12.05
N ALA A 27 10.84 3.38 13.22
CA ALA A 27 11.12 3.99 14.52
C ALA A 27 12.62 3.89 14.88
N ASP A 28 13.27 2.77 14.56
CA ASP A 28 14.67 2.51 14.93
C ASP A 28 15.68 3.08 13.92
N ASN A 29 15.26 3.39 12.69
CA ASN A 29 16.18 3.67 11.58
C ASN A 29 15.85 4.98 10.85
N TRP A 30 16.75 5.96 10.95
CA TRP A 30 16.59 7.30 10.36
C TRP A 30 16.64 7.33 8.82
N ASP A 31 17.16 6.27 8.21
CA ASP A 31 17.27 6.08 6.76
C ASP A 31 15.96 5.55 6.13
N TYR A 32 14.92 5.32 6.93
CA TYR A 32 13.60 4.93 6.44
C TYR A 32 12.72 6.17 6.15
N PRO A 33 11.86 6.15 5.12
CA PRO A 33 10.89 7.22 4.90
C PRO A 33 9.85 7.26 6.02
N ALA A 34 9.18 8.40 6.18
CA ALA A 34 8.02 8.50 7.07
C ALA A 34 6.90 7.61 6.52
N VAL A 35 6.59 6.51 7.22
CA VAL A 35 5.57 5.55 6.82
C VAL A 35 4.21 5.93 7.40
N GLU A 36 3.17 5.86 6.57
CA GLU A 36 1.78 6.03 6.96
C GLU A 36 1.00 4.79 6.55
N PHE A 37 0.32 4.16 7.50
CA PHE A 37 -0.37 2.89 7.27
C PHE A 37 -1.85 3.15 6.94
N HIS A 38 -2.34 2.47 5.91
CA HIS A 38 -3.73 2.56 5.46
C HIS A 38 -4.29 1.15 5.23
N GLU A 39 -5.45 0.90 5.82
CA GLU A 39 -6.14 -0.38 5.71
C GLU A 39 -6.95 -0.46 4.42
N GLN A 40 -6.74 -1.51 3.65
CA GLN A 40 -7.53 -1.85 2.48
C GLN A 40 -8.92 -2.31 2.91
N LEU A 41 -9.93 -1.78 2.24
CA LEU A 41 -11.33 -2.13 2.47
C LEU A 41 -11.73 -3.23 1.48
N THR A 42 -11.90 -4.45 1.97
CA THR A 42 -12.33 -5.62 1.18
C THR A 42 -13.85 -5.74 1.06
N ASP A 43 -14.59 -5.31 2.08
CA ASP A 43 -16.05 -5.38 2.11
C ASP A 43 -16.63 -3.99 2.39
N LEU A 44 -17.09 -3.29 1.37
CA LEU A 44 -18.02 -2.19 1.56
C LEU A 44 -19.31 -2.50 0.82
N PRO A 45 -20.47 -2.56 1.51
CA PRO A 45 -21.74 -2.55 0.81
C PRO A 45 -21.84 -1.26 -0.03
N ALA A 46 -22.23 -1.43 -1.28
CA ALA A 46 -22.42 -0.35 -2.24
C ALA A 46 -23.28 0.76 -1.61
N THR A 47 -22.81 2.00 -1.73
CA THR A 47 -23.51 3.26 -1.41
C THR A 47 -23.74 3.60 0.07
N GLY A 48 -22.81 4.34 0.67
CA GLY A 48 -23.01 5.02 1.96
C GLY A 48 -22.16 6.29 2.12
N ARG A 49 -22.63 7.26 2.92
CA ARG A 49 -21.89 8.49 3.25
C ARG A 49 -20.50 8.20 3.84
N LYS A 50 -20.39 7.14 4.64
CA LYS A 50 -19.13 6.67 5.25
C LYS A 50 -18.07 6.25 4.22
N GLN A 51 -18.47 5.54 3.16
CA GLN A 51 -17.53 5.18 2.09
C GLN A 51 -16.97 6.42 1.38
N ARG A 52 -17.81 7.43 1.14
CA ARG A 52 -17.35 8.69 0.53
C ARG A 52 -16.36 9.42 1.43
N GLU A 53 -16.56 9.39 2.74
CA GLU A 53 -15.65 9.99 3.72
C GLU A 53 -14.32 9.24 3.77
N GLN A 54 -14.33 7.91 3.85
CA GLN A 54 -13.12 7.08 3.78
C GLN A 54 -12.36 7.26 2.47
N LYS A 55 -13.06 7.27 1.33
CA LYS A 55 -12.47 7.49 0.00
C LYS A 55 -11.82 8.86 -0.10
N ARG A 56 -12.46 9.91 0.44
CA ARG A 56 -11.88 11.26 0.52
C ARG A 56 -10.66 11.30 1.43
N GLN A 57 -10.67 10.58 2.55
CA GLN A 57 -9.53 10.49 3.44
C GLN A 57 -8.37 9.76 2.76
N ALA A 58 -8.59 8.57 2.20
CA ALA A 58 -7.58 7.82 1.45
C ALA A 58 -7.02 8.63 0.28
N GLN A 59 -7.87 9.33 -0.47
CA GLN A 59 -7.43 10.21 -1.55
C GLN A 59 -6.54 11.35 -1.06
N ARG A 60 -6.84 11.94 0.11
CA ARG A 60 -5.97 12.97 0.71
C ARG A 60 -4.63 12.37 1.12
N LEU A 61 -4.61 11.17 1.70
CA LEU A 61 -3.38 10.46 2.06
C LEU A 61 -2.52 10.18 0.83
N ILE A 62 -3.10 9.60 -0.22
CA ILE A 62 -2.45 9.36 -1.52
C ILE A 62 -1.87 10.65 -2.10
N LYS A 63 -2.64 11.74 -2.05
CA LYS A 63 -2.19 13.04 -2.57
C LYS A 63 -1.01 13.60 -1.78
N GLN A 64 -1.01 13.45 -0.46
CA GLN A 64 0.06 13.91 0.43
C GLN A 64 1.29 13.01 0.42
N ALA A 65 1.09 11.72 0.15
CA ALA A 65 2.17 10.76 -0.01
C ALA A 65 2.98 11.08 -1.26
N ARG A 66 4.28 10.78 -1.20
CA ARG A 66 5.16 10.82 -2.38
C ARG A 66 5.09 9.50 -3.12
N GLN A 67 5.02 8.40 -2.36
CA GLN A 67 5.07 7.03 -2.86
C GLN A 67 3.98 6.21 -2.16
N ILE A 68 3.49 5.19 -2.86
CA ILE A 68 2.45 4.30 -2.34
C ILE A 68 2.92 2.86 -2.52
N LEU A 69 2.97 2.12 -1.41
CA LEU A 69 3.24 0.69 -1.40
C LEU A 69 1.92 -0.08 -1.29
N ILE A 70 1.61 -0.87 -2.30
CA ILE A 70 0.50 -1.82 -2.28
C ILE A 70 1.04 -3.18 -1.81
N VAL A 71 0.58 -3.61 -0.64
CA VAL A 71 0.87 -4.93 -0.10
C VAL A 71 -0.16 -5.91 -0.67
N ILE A 72 0.35 -6.95 -1.34
CA ILE A 72 -0.45 -7.98 -2.02
C ILE A 72 -0.56 -9.20 -1.10
N SER A 73 -1.72 -9.31 -0.46
CA SER A 73 -2.18 -10.48 0.29
C SER A 73 -3.13 -11.34 -0.54
N ARG A 74 -3.63 -12.43 0.06
CA ARG A 74 -4.47 -13.43 -0.61
C ARG A 74 -5.75 -12.84 -1.25
N ASP A 75 -6.37 -11.86 -0.59
CA ASP A 75 -7.66 -11.31 -1.04
C ASP A 75 -7.51 -9.95 -1.74
N THR A 76 -6.28 -9.48 -1.97
CA THR A 76 -6.02 -8.15 -2.57
C THR A 76 -6.47 -8.08 -4.02
N TRP A 77 -6.39 -9.20 -4.76
CA TRP A 77 -6.68 -9.22 -6.19
C TRP A 77 -8.14 -9.00 -6.57
N GLN A 78 -9.09 -9.22 -5.64
CA GLN A 78 -10.52 -8.99 -5.87
C GLN A 78 -11.00 -7.62 -5.37
N SER A 79 -10.12 -6.82 -4.77
CA SER A 79 -10.52 -5.59 -4.11
C SER A 79 -10.65 -4.44 -5.10
N GLU A 80 -11.89 -4.04 -5.41
CA GLU A 80 -12.17 -2.81 -6.17
C GLU A 80 -11.58 -1.56 -5.50
N TRP A 81 -11.40 -1.59 -4.18
CA TRP A 81 -10.76 -0.53 -3.43
C TRP A 81 -9.30 -0.37 -3.83
N VAL A 82 -8.56 -1.48 -3.94
CA VAL A 82 -7.15 -1.48 -4.34
C VAL A 82 -6.98 -1.02 -5.78
N ASP A 83 -7.86 -1.45 -6.68
CA ASP A 83 -7.88 -0.94 -8.06
C ASP A 83 -8.11 0.58 -8.09
N TRP A 84 -9.02 1.08 -7.25
CA TRP A 84 -9.24 2.52 -7.11
C TRP A 84 -8.02 3.26 -6.53
N GLU A 85 -7.32 2.68 -5.55
CA GLU A 85 -6.10 3.26 -4.98
C GLU A 85 -5.00 3.38 -6.03
N ILE A 86 -4.77 2.31 -6.80
CA ILE A 86 -3.79 2.28 -7.89
C ILE A 86 -4.14 3.33 -8.95
N ALA A 87 -5.39 3.36 -9.42
CA ALA A 87 -5.83 4.35 -10.41
C ALA A 87 -5.69 5.79 -9.89
N THR A 88 -5.90 6.00 -8.58
CA THR A 88 -5.74 7.31 -7.93
C THR A 88 -4.27 7.70 -7.80
N ALA A 89 -3.40 6.75 -7.46
CA ALA A 89 -1.96 6.95 -7.42
C ALA A 89 -1.40 7.37 -8.78
N ILE A 90 -1.78 6.64 -9.85
CA ILE A 90 -1.40 6.97 -11.24
C ILE A 90 -1.90 8.36 -11.61
N ARG A 91 -3.17 8.68 -11.31
CA ARG A 91 -3.76 9.99 -11.60
C ARG A 91 -3.00 11.15 -10.95
N TYR A 92 -2.43 10.93 -9.77
CA TYR A 92 -1.65 11.92 -9.03
C TYR A 92 -0.14 11.81 -9.27
N ASP A 93 0.28 11.04 -10.28
CA ASP A 93 1.68 10.84 -10.67
C ASP A 93 2.54 10.41 -9.47
N LYS A 94 2.02 9.44 -8.70
CA LYS A 94 2.69 8.88 -7.52
C LYS A 94 3.48 7.65 -7.93
N GLN A 95 4.67 7.49 -7.34
CA GLN A 95 5.46 6.28 -7.50
C GLN A 95 4.74 5.12 -6.81
N LEU A 96 4.41 4.11 -7.60
CA LEU A 96 3.75 2.89 -7.15
C LEU A 96 4.81 1.83 -6.84
N LEU A 97 4.76 1.32 -5.63
CA LEU A 97 5.57 0.23 -5.14
C LEU A 97 4.64 -0.96 -4.89
N ALA A 98 5.12 -2.17 -5.16
CA ALA A 98 4.36 -3.40 -4.94
C ALA A 98 5.19 -4.38 -4.09
N ALA A 99 4.59 -4.89 -3.02
CA ALA A 99 5.20 -5.94 -2.21
C ALA A 99 4.28 -7.17 -2.13
N LYS A 100 4.82 -8.33 -2.51
CA LYS A 100 4.08 -9.58 -2.56
C LYS A 100 4.47 -10.46 -1.37
N LEU A 101 3.52 -10.66 -0.44
CA LEU A 101 3.81 -11.40 0.81
C LEU A 101 4.01 -12.90 0.60
N ASP A 102 3.40 -13.47 -0.44
CA ASP A 102 3.54 -14.87 -0.81
C ASP A 102 3.55 -14.96 -2.34
N ALA A 103 4.47 -15.74 -2.91
CA ALA A 103 4.57 -15.97 -4.35
C ALA A 103 3.27 -16.53 -4.97
N ALA A 104 2.43 -17.22 -4.19
CA ALA A 104 1.14 -17.73 -4.62
C ALA A 104 0.03 -16.66 -4.69
N ASN A 105 0.22 -15.48 -4.10
CA ASN A 105 -0.79 -14.42 -4.12
C ASN A 105 -1.04 -13.92 -5.54
N ILE A 106 -2.30 -13.64 -5.86
CA ILE A 106 -2.67 -13.11 -7.17
C ILE A 106 -2.43 -11.60 -7.15
N VAL A 107 -1.80 -11.09 -8.20
CA VAL A 107 -1.54 -9.66 -8.36
C VAL A 107 -2.77 -9.02 -9.02
N PRO A 108 -3.33 -7.92 -8.48
CA PRO A 108 -4.43 -7.24 -9.13
C PRO A 108 -4.03 -6.71 -10.52
N LEU A 109 -4.93 -6.83 -11.50
CA LEU A 109 -4.66 -6.48 -12.89
C LEU A 109 -4.29 -5.00 -13.06
N ALA A 110 -4.91 -4.12 -12.26
CA ALA A 110 -4.60 -2.69 -12.25
C ALA A 110 -3.13 -2.44 -11.90
N LEU A 111 -2.55 -3.25 -11.02
CA LEU A 111 -1.17 -3.14 -10.60
C LEU A 111 -0.22 -3.65 -11.69
N ILE A 112 -0.56 -4.75 -12.37
CA ILE A 112 0.21 -5.24 -13.53
C ILE A 112 0.28 -4.17 -14.62
N SER A 113 -0.84 -3.49 -14.89
CA SER A 113 -0.92 -2.45 -15.91
C SER A 113 -0.19 -1.15 -15.54
N ALA A 114 0.11 -0.96 -14.25
CA ALA A 114 0.70 0.26 -13.72
C ALA A 114 2.24 0.25 -13.70
N ASP A 115 2.86 -0.89 -14.04
CA ASP A 115 4.32 -1.11 -13.98
C ASP A 115 4.98 -0.62 -12.67
N PRO A 116 4.55 -1.15 -11.51
CA PRO A 116 5.08 -0.71 -10.22
C PRO A 116 6.51 -1.19 -10.02
N GLN A 117 7.24 -0.48 -9.17
CA GLN A 117 8.50 -0.96 -8.66
C GLN A 117 8.24 -2.08 -7.64
N TRP A 118 8.76 -3.27 -7.92
CA TRP A 118 8.64 -4.42 -7.03
C TRP A 118 9.63 -4.32 -5.88
N ILE A 119 9.13 -4.57 -4.68
CA ILE A 119 9.88 -4.55 -3.44
C ILE A 119 9.74 -5.92 -2.80
N ASP A 120 10.87 -6.49 -2.39
CA ASP A 120 10.87 -7.70 -1.59
C ASP A 120 10.45 -7.35 -0.15
N PRO A 121 9.29 -7.83 0.34
CA PRO A 121 8.86 -7.56 1.71
C PRO A 121 9.78 -8.18 2.77
N PHE A 122 10.58 -9.17 2.41
CA PHE A 122 11.51 -9.82 3.32
C PHE A 122 12.88 -9.14 3.35
N ASP A 123 13.17 -8.26 2.38
CA ASP A 123 14.41 -7.48 2.36
C ASP A 123 14.30 -6.25 3.29
N PRO A 124 15.13 -6.16 4.36
CA PRO A 124 15.15 -5.02 5.27
C PRO A 124 15.64 -3.71 4.67
N LEU A 125 16.24 -3.71 3.48
CA LEU A 125 16.77 -2.51 2.84
C LEU A 125 15.93 -2.05 1.65
N ALA A 126 14.99 -2.86 1.17
CA ALA A 126 14.23 -2.57 -0.03
C ALA A 126 13.32 -1.32 0.09
N LEU A 127 13.06 -0.85 1.31
CA LEU A 127 12.31 0.39 1.60
C LEU A 127 13.18 1.50 2.21
N SER A 128 14.51 1.33 2.24
CA SER A 128 15.43 2.39 2.67
C SER A 128 15.43 3.53 1.63
N GLN A 129 15.63 4.77 2.08
CA GLN A 129 15.66 5.96 1.19
C GLN A 129 16.73 5.89 0.10
N ARG A 130 17.70 4.97 0.21
CA ARG A 130 18.73 4.71 -0.81
C ARG A 130 18.24 3.88 -2.00
N HIS A 131 17.13 3.16 -1.84
CA HIS A 131 16.62 2.20 -2.82
C HIS A 131 15.31 2.63 -3.52
N ILE A 132 14.68 3.73 -3.09
CA ILE A 132 13.37 4.20 -3.58
C ILE A 132 13.32 5.67 -3.94
#